data_AF-A0A848T8I1-F1
#
_entry.id   AF-A0A848T8I1-F1
#
_cell.length_a   1.000
_cell.length_b   1.000
_cell.length_c   1.000
_cell.angle_alpha   90.00
_cell.angle_beta   90.00
_cell.angle_gamma   90.00
#
_symmetry.space_group_name_H-M   'P 1'
#
loop_
_entity.id
_entity.type
_entity.pdbx_description
1 polymer ?
#
loop_
_entity_poly.entity_id
_entity_poly.type
_entity_poly.pdbx_seq_one_letter_code
_entity_poly.pdbx_strand_id
1 'polypeptide(L)'
;MGQIFADLSRELGVLFISILSILPALIGYVAIILLVMLIVSAVRQRLTPAHDYTSLKTVTFGDESAVVSNKAASIISVVLIFVIWGAFTGTSWLPGFLHAPGPFLGQETFTYTVEAEDGSQDDATVTVIVHKAGEVPEVPEVDGGDGLARNDVLTVQAYRSKLLVWDSNDEISRNDDGAKIIAIDGRPITRDADIDSGFARVALTDKGTLNIEPGKGWQMESIW
;
A
#
# COMPACT_ATOMS: atom_id res chain seq x y z
N MET A 1 -3.78 19.83 36.95
CA MET A 1 -3.89 20.98 36.03
C MET A 1 -2.62 21.23 35.23
N GLY A 2 -1.43 21.33 35.84
CA GLY A 2 -0.18 21.59 35.09
C GLY A 2 0.19 20.55 34.03
N GLN A 3 0.02 19.25 34.32
CA GLN A 3 0.25 18.17 33.34
C GLN A 3 -0.71 18.26 32.15
N ILE A 4 -2.00 18.48 32.40
CA ILE A 4 -3.01 18.65 31.35
C ILE A 4 -2.65 19.79 30.39
N PHE A 5 -2.22 20.96 30.90
CA PHE A 5 -1.76 22.07 30.05
C PHE A 5 -0.46 21.76 29.30
N ALA A 6 0.44 20.98 29.90
CA ALA A 6 1.69 20.56 29.24
C ALA A 6 1.41 19.54 28.12
N ASP A 7 0.47 18.63 28.33
CA ASP A 7 0.05 17.63 27.33
C ASP A 7 -0.70 18.32 26.18
N LEU A 8 -1.64 19.23 26.48
CA LEU A 8 -2.33 20.04 25.48
C LEU A 8 -1.37 20.90 24.65
N SER A 9 -0.37 21.52 25.27
CA SER A 9 0.61 22.33 24.53
C SER A 9 1.54 21.48 23.66
N ARG A 10 1.86 20.26 24.10
CA ARG A 10 2.62 19.28 23.30
C ARG A 10 1.81 18.80 22.11
N GLU A 11 0.55 18.41 22.32
CA GLU A 11 -0.36 17.99 21.25
C GLU A 11 -0.56 19.10 20.22
N LEU A 12 -0.76 20.34 20.67
CA LEU A 12 -0.87 21.50 19.78
C LEU A 12 0.42 21.70 18.94
N GLY A 13 1.59 21.50 19.56
CA GLY A 13 2.88 21.54 18.86
C GLY A 13 3.00 20.44 17.80
N VAL A 14 2.59 19.21 18.12
CA VAL A 14 2.58 18.08 17.18
C VAL A 14 1.64 18.34 16.01
N LEU A 15 0.45 18.89 16.25
CA LEU A 15 -0.49 19.26 15.20
C LEU A 15 0.11 20.34 14.28
N PHE A 16 0.75 21.36 14.86
CA PHE A 16 1.38 22.42 14.06
C PHE A 16 2.51 21.90 13.18
N ILE A 17 3.38 21.02 13.73
CA ILE A 17 4.46 20.37 12.98
C ILE A 17 3.88 19.47 11.87
N SER A 18 2.78 18.78 12.15
CA SER A 18 2.08 17.93 11.18
C SER A 18 1.46 18.73 10.03
N ILE A 19 0.97 19.95 10.30
CA ILE A 19 0.50 20.86 9.23
C ILE A 19 1.69 21.38 8.42
N LEU A 20 2.78 21.75 9.10
CA LEU A 20 3.96 22.32 8.44
C LEU A 20 4.66 21.27 7.55
N SER A 21 4.66 20.00 7.94
CA SER A 21 5.25 18.90 7.16
C SER A 21 4.52 18.64 5.84
N ILE A 22 3.28 19.09 5.69
CA ILE A 22 2.50 19.01 4.44
C ILE A 22 2.90 20.11 3.45
N LEU A 23 3.45 21.24 3.93
CA LEU A 23 3.77 22.38 3.06
C LEU A 23 4.67 22.05 1.86
N PRO A 24 5.74 21.24 1.99
CA PRO A 24 6.56 20.85 0.83
C PRO A 24 5.75 20.14 -0.26
N ALA A 25 4.84 19.25 0.12
CA ALA A 25 3.96 18.55 -0.82
C ALA A 25 2.98 19.51 -1.50
N LEU A 26 2.41 20.45 -0.74
CA LEU A 26 1.53 21.49 -1.28
C LEU A 26 2.27 22.40 -2.27
N ILE A 27 3.48 22.84 -1.91
CA ILE A 27 4.34 23.65 -2.78
C ILE A 27 4.68 22.88 -4.06
N GLY A 28 5.05 21.60 -3.94
CA GLY A 28 5.31 20.73 -5.08
C GLY A 28 4.09 20.61 -6.00
N TYR A 29 2.89 20.40 -5.44
CA TYR A 29 1.64 20.35 -6.19
C TYR A 29 1.35 21.66 -6.94
N VAL A 30 1.45 22.81 -6.26
CA VAL A 30 1.25 24.13 -6.89
C VAL A 30 2.31 24.36 -7.97
N ALA A 31 3.57 24.01 -7.72
CA ALA A 31 4.66 24.16 -8.69
C ALA A 31 4.40 23.32 -9.95
N ILE A 32 3.89 22.09 -9.82
CA ILE A 32 3.50 21.25 -10.97
C ILE A 32 2.39 21.92 -11.79
N ILE A 33 1.36 22.47 -11.14
CA ILE A 33 0.28 23.19 -11.84
C ILE A 33 0.84 24.38 -12.62
N LEU A 34 1.67 25.20 -11.97
CA LEU A 34 2.30 26.36 -12.60
C LEU A 34 3.22 25.95 -13.75
N LEU A 35 3.99 24.87 -13.59
CA LEU A 35 4.85 24.31 -14.62
C LEU A 35 4.04 23.84 -15.83
N VAL A 36 2.98 23.06 -15.61
CA VAL A 36 2.09 22.60 -16.69
C VAL A 36 1.43 23.80 -17.38
N MET A 37 0.95 24.78 -16.62
CA MET A 37 0.38 26.01 -17.18
C MET A 37 1.38 26.77 -18.05
N LEU A 38 2.65 26.86 -17.61
CA LEU A 38 3.74 27.49 -18.37
C LEU A 38 4.07 26.71 -19.65
N ILE A 39 4.14 25.38 -19.58
CA ILE A 39 4.37 24.52 -20.76
C ILE A 39 3.22 24.69 -21.76
N VAL A 40 1.97 24.63 -21.30
CA VAL A 40 0.79 24.76 -22.16
C VAL A 40 0.71 26.16 -22.77
N SER A 41 0.99 27.22 -22.01
CA SER A 41 0.97 28.59 -22.54
C SER A 41 2.09 28.80 -23.57
N ALA A 42 3.30 28.29 -23.32
CA ALA A 42 4.41 28.36 -24.26
C ALA A 42 4.13 27.58 -25.56
N VAL A 43 3.53 26.39 -25.46
CA VAL A 43 3.11 25.59 -26.63
C VAL A 43 2.01 26.32 -27.41
N ARG A 44 0.98 26.84 -26.73
CA ARG A 44 -0.09 27.62 -27.38
C ARG A 44 0.42 28.90 -28.03
N GLN A 45 1.42 29.55 -27.47
CA GLN A 45 2.01 30.75 -28.05
C GLN A 45 2.83 30.44 -29.32
N ARG A 46 3.41 29.23 -29.41
CA ARG A 46 4.15 28.77 -30.60
C ARG A 46 3.29 28.14 -31.68
N LEU A 47 2.14 27.58 -31.33
CA LEU A 47 1.14 27.13 -32.30
C LEU A 47 0.38 28.36 -32.80
N THR A 48 0.39 28.61 -34.12
CA THR A 48 -0.28 29.76 -34.71
C THR A 48 -1.77 29.75 -34.33
N PRO A 49 -2.33 30.83 -33.75
CA PRO A 49 -3.76 30.89 -33.49
C PRO A 49 -4.48 30.82 -34.84
N ALA A 50 -5.28 29.77 -35.04
CA ALA A 50 -6.22 29.74 -36.15
C ALA A 50 -7.06 31.02 -36.06
N HIS A 51 -7.01 31.86 -37.10
CA HIS A 51 -7.82 33.07 -37.17
C HIS A 51 -9.28 32.64 -37.33
N ASP A 52 -9.96 32.47 -36.20
CA ASP A 52 -11.35 32.09 -36.16
C ASP A 52 -12.21 33.34 -36.09
N TYR A 53 -12.88 33.66 -37.20
CA TYR A 53 -13.75 34.84 -37.34
C TYR A 53 -15.14 34.64 -36.72
N THR A 54 -15.35 33.52 -36.02
CA THR A 54 -16.58 33.19 -35.29
C THR A 54 -16.95 34.25 -34.24
N SER A 55 -15.96 34.99 -33.72
CA SER A 55 -16.18 36.12 -32.80
C SER A 55 -16.85 37.35 -33.45
N LEU A 56 -16.87 37.44 -34.78
CA LEU A 56 -17.53 38.51 -35.53
C LEU A 56 -18.98 38.18 -35.90
N LYS A 57 -19.45 36.96 -35.65
CA LYS A 57 -20.83 36.56 -35.92
C LYS A 57 -21.76 37.05 -34.80
N THR A 58 -22.88 37.66 -35.18
CA THR A 58 -23.97 37.99 -34.27
C THR A 58 -24.76 36.72 -33.98
N VAL A 59 -24.72 36.25 -32.74
CA VAL A 59 -25.37 35.01 -32.31
C VAL A 59 -26.88 35.17 -32.43
N THR A 60 -27.52 34.35 -33.27
CA THR A 60 -28.98 34.16 -33.27
C THR A 60 -29.29 32.88 -32.50
N PHE A 61 -30.44 32.80 -31.84
CA PHE A 61 -30.86 31.58 -31.17
C PHE A 61 -30.89 30.42 -32.17
N GLY A 62 -30.11 29.36 -31.90
CA GLY A 62 -29.94 28.22 -32.80
C GLY A 62 -28.61 28.19 -33.58
N ASP A 63 -27.70 29.14 -33.37
CA ASP A 63 -26.36 29.09 -33.97
C ASP A 63 -25.43 28.12 -33.22
N GLU A 64 -25.42 26.85 -33.67
CA GLU A 64 -24.53 25.78 -33.19
C GLU A 64 -23.04 26.11 -33.38
N SER A 65 -22.69 27.00 -34.33
CA SER A 65 -21.30 27.30 -34.65
C SER A 65 -20.55 28.12 -33.59
N ALA A 66 -21.25 28.63 -32.58
CA ALA A 66 -20.65 29.29 -31.41
C ALA A 66 -20.03 28.33 -30.38
N VAL A 67 -20.27 27.01 -30.51
CA VAL A 67 -19.72 26.00 -29.58
C VAL A 67 -18.38 25.48 -30.10
N VAL A 68 -17.28 26.01 -29.55
CA VAL A 68 -15.92 25.58 -29.93
C VAL A 68 -15.47 24.37 -29.10
N SER A 69 -15.46 23.18 -29.71
CA SER A 69 -14.92 21.97 -29.07
C SER A 69 -13.39 22.02 -28.95
N ASN A 70 -12.85 21.69 -27.76
CA ASN A 70 -11.41 21.54 -27.57
C ASN A 70 -10.97 20.09 -27.88
N LYS A 71 -10.77 19.79 -29.16
CA LYS A 71 -10.41 18.44 -29.65
C LYS A 71 -9.12 17.90 -29.01
N ALA A 72 -8.12 18.76 -28.82
CA ALA A 72 -6.86 18.36 -28.19
C ALA A 72 -7.07 17.91 -26.74
N ALA A 73 -7.82 18.68 -25.95
CA ALA A 73 -8.16 18.28 -24.58
C ALA A 73 -8.98 16.99 -24.54
N SER A 74 -9.94 16.83 -25.47
CA SER A 74 -10.73 15.59 -25.58
C SER A 74 -9.84 14.37 -25.85
N ILE A 75 -8.91 14.45 -26.81
CA ILE A 75 -8.01 13.33 -27.14
C ILE A 75 -7.08 13.03 -25.97
N ILE A 76 -6.47 14.07 -25.36
CA ILE A 76 -5.59 13.91 -24.19
C ILE A 76 -6.35 13.26 -23.03
N SER A 77 -7.60 13.66 -22.77
CA SER A 77 -8.42 13.08 -21.72
C SER A 77 -8.67 11.59 -21.94
N VAL A 78 -9.00 11.18 -23.17
CA VAL A 78 -9.18 9.76 -23.51
C VAL A 78 -7.88 8.98 -23.33
N VAL A 79 -6.76 9.50 -23.83
CA VAL A 79 -5.44 8.86 -23.66
C VAL A 79 -5.08 8.74 -22.18
N LEU A 80 -5.32 9.79 -21.38
CA LEU A 80 -5.02 9.78 -19.95
C LEU A 80 -5.84 8.73 -19.20
N ILE A 81 -7.11 8.52 -19.56
CA ILE A 81 -7.93 7.44 -18.98
C ILE A 81 -7.25 6.08 -19.22
N PHE A 82 -6.77 5.81 -20.43
CA PHE A 82 -6.07 4.56 -20.73
C PHE A 82 -4.71 4.45 -20.02
N VAL A 83 -3.97 5.56 -19.87
CA VAL A 83 -2.70 5.57 -19.12
C VAL A 83 -2.94 5.28 -17.64
N ILE A 84 -3.92 5.94 -17.02
CA ILE A 84 -4.28 5.70 -15.61
C ILE A 84 -4.76 4.26 -15.45
N TRP A 85 -5.67 3.79 -16.30
CA TRP A 85 -6.11 2.41 -16.27
C TRP A 85 -4.93 1.43 -16.38
N GLY A 86 -4.05 1.63 -17.37
CA GLY A 86 -2.87 0.79 -17.56
C GLY A 86 -1.90 0.80 -16.38
N ALA A 87 -1.76 1.94 -15.70
CA ALA A 87 -0.93 2.08 -14.51
C ALA A 87 -1.43 1.21 -13.34
N PHE A 88 -2.74 1.08 -13.17
CA PHE A 88 -3.35 0.27 -12.11
C PHE A 88 -3.49 -1.21 -12.49
N THR A 89 -3.59 -1.55 -13.78
CA THR A 89 -3.70 -2.96 -14.23
C THR A 89 -2.36 -3.60 -14.58
N GLY A 90 -1.24 -2.87 -14.49
CA GLY A 90 0.10 -3.40 -14.79
C GLY A 90 0.27 -3.83 -16.25
N THR A 91 -0.35 -3.13 -17.20
CA THR A 91 -0.31 -3.49 -18.63
C THR A 91 1.11 -3.45 -19.20
N SER A 92 1.47 -4.39 -20.08
CA SER A 92 2.80 -4.41 -20.72
C SER A 92 3.03 -3.26 -21.69
N TRP A 93 1.97 -2.54 -22.09
CA TRP A 93 2.05 -1.39 -22.99
C TRP A 93 2.55 -0.11 -22.31
N LEU A 94 2.49 -0.06 -20.97
CA LEU A 94 2.95 1.08 -20.21
C LEU A 94 4.33 0.74 -19.60
N PRO A 95 5.32 1.66 -19.66
CA PRO A 95 6.58 1.46 -18.96
C PRO A 95 6.36 1.28 -17.45
N GLY A 96 7.12 0.38 -16.83
CA GLY A 96 6.93 0.01 -15.42
C GLY A 96 7.02 1.17 -14.42
N PHE A 97 7.77 2.24 -14.73
CA PHE A 97 7.87 3.42 -13.86
C PHE A 97 6.57 4.25 -13.80
N LEU A 98 5.63 4.03 -14.72
CA LEU A 98 4.30 4.63 -14.70
C LEU A 98 3.27 3.74 -14.01
N HIS A 99 3.63 2.51 -13.64
CA HIS A 99 2.72 1.64 -12.89
C HIS A 99 2.57 2.10 -11.45
N ALA A 100 1.37 1.90 -10.90
CA ALA A 100 1.16 2.01 -9.47
C ALA A 100 2.01 0.94 -8.75
N PRO A 101 2.36 1.11 -7.46
CA PRO A 101 3.07 0.09 -6.70
C PRO A 101 2.33 -1.25 -6.74
N GLY A 102 3.04 -2.30 -7.15
CA GLY A 102 2.51 -3.67 -7.23
C GLY A 102 2.44 -4.35 -5.85
N PRO A 103 1.95 -5.60 -5.80
CA PRO A 103 1.96 -6.38 -4.57
C PRO A 103 3.39 -6.69 -4.15
N PHE A 104 3.60 -6.90 -2.86
CA PHE A 104 4.85 -7.42 -2.33
C PHE A 104 5.11 -8.82 -2.90
N LEU A 105 6.34 -9.05 -3.37
CA LEU A 105 6.83 -10.31 -3.91
C LEU A 105 8.25 -10.51 -3.40
N GLY A 106 8.56 -11.72 -2.96
CA GLY A 106 9.85 -12.06 -2.39
C GLY A 106 9.73 -12.74 -1.04
N GLN A 107 10.86 -12.81 -0.34
CA GLN A 107 10.98 -13.45 0.96
C GLN A 107 11.34 -12.40 2.01
N GLU A 108 10.57 -12.36 3.09
CA GLU A 108 10.82 -11.52 4.26
C GLU A 108 10.51 -12.33 5.53
N THR A 109 11.01 -11.84 6.65
CA THR A 109 10.87 -12.51 7.95
C THR A 109 10.26 -11.57 8.98
N PHE A 110 9.50 -12.13 9.93
CA PHE A 110 9.08 -11.43 11.14
C PHE A 110 9.22 -12.37 12.35
N THR A 111 9.27 -11.81 13.55
CA THR A 111 9.40 -12.59 14.79
C THR A 111 8.07 -12.60 15.55
N TYR A 112 7.70 -13.74 16.14
CA TYR A 112 6.60 -13.84 17.08
C TYR A 112 7.10 -14.30 18.45
N THR A 113 6.45 -13.80 19.50
CA THR A 113 6.73 -14.19 20.88
C THR A 113 5.58 -15.04 21.40
N VAL A 114 5.90 -16.23 21.87
CA VAL A 114 4.97 -17.14 22.55
C VAL A 114 5.13 -17.02 24.06
N GLU A 115 4.03 -17.15 24.79
CA GLU A 115 4.00 -17.32 26.23
C GLU A 115 3.33 -18.66 26.56
N ALA A 116 4.02 -19.50 27.33
CA ALA A 116 3.48 -20.74 27.89
C ALA A 116 2.62 -20.49 29.14
N GLU A 117 1.89 -21.50 29.61
CA GLU A 117 1.00 -21.36 30.78
C GLU A 117 1.76 -21.00 32.07
N ASP A 118 3.03 -21.42 32.20
CA ASP A 118 3.90 -21.09 33.34
C ASP A 118 4.46 -19.66 33.29
N GLY A 119 4.16 -18.91 32.21
CA GLY A 119 4.64 -17.55 31.97
C GLY A 119 6.03 -17.47 31.36
N SER A 120 6.66 -18.59 31.01
CA SER A 120 7.87 -18.59 30.19
C SER A 120 7.56 -18.04 28.79
N GLN A 121 8.49 -17.27 28.24
CA GLN A 121 8.36 -16.64 26.94
C GLN A 121 9.53 -17.03 26.06
N ASP A 122 9.23 -17.20 24.77
CA ASP A 122 10.23 -17.54 23.77
C ASP A 122 9.88 -16.91 22.42
N ASP A 123 10.92 -16.62 21.63
CA ASP A 123 10.81 -15.94 20.34
C ASP A 123 11.15 -16.89 19.20
N ALA A 124 10.33 -16.88 18.15
CA ALA A 124 10.55 -17.65 16.94
C ALA A 124 10.37 -16.80 15.68
N THR A 125 11.08 -17.17 14.62
CA THR A 125 11.09 -16.43 13.34
C THR A 125 10.24 -17.15 12.31
N VAL A 126 9.35 -16.40 11.66
CA VAL A 126 8.57 -16.88 10.52
C VAL A 126 9.18 -16.32 9.24
N THR A 127 9.57 -17.22 8.34
CA THR A 127 9.96 -16.87 6.98
C THR A 127 8.74 -16.92 6.07
N VAL A 128 8.35 -15.78 5.51
CA VAL A 128 7.21 -15.66 4.60
C VAL A 128 7.70 -15.48 3.17
N ILE A 129 7.25 -16.35 2.29
CA ILE A 129 7.58 -16.33 0.86
C ILE A 129 6.33 -15.98 0.08
N VAL A 130 6.36 -14.81 -0.55
CA VAL A 130 5.26 -14.28 -1.34
C VAL A 130 5.56 -14.43 -2.82
N HIS A 131 4.75 -15.25 -3.50
CA HIS A 131 4.96 -15.61 -4.89
C HIS A 131 3.78 -15.21 -5.77
N LYS A 132 3.99 -15.15 -7.09
CA LYS A 132 2.90 -14.84 -8.02
C LYS A 132 1.97 -16.04 -8.18
N ALA A 133 0.75 -15.76 -8.64
CA ALA A 133 -0.19 -16.79 -9.04
C ALA A 133 0.42 -17.69 -10.14
N GLY A 134 0.25 -19.00 -10.01
CA GLY A 134 0.76 -19.98 -10.98
C GLY A 134 2.26 -20.31 -10.85
N GLU A 135 3.00 -19.62 -9.99
CA GLU A 135 4.38 -19.99 -9.66
C GLU A 135 4.40 -21.00 -8.51
N VAL A 136 5.32 -21.97 -8.59
CA VAL A 136 5.63 -22.86 -7.48
C VAL A 136 6.84 -22.27 -6.76
N PRO A 137 6.68 -21.73 -5.54
CA PRO A 137 7.80 -21.16 -4.81
C PRO A 137 8.76 -22.26 -4.37
N GLU A 138 10.05 -21.95 -4.39
CA GLU A 138 11.06 -22.75 -3.69
C GLU A 138 10.92 -22.51 -2.19
N VAL A 139 10.73 -23.57 -1.42
CA VAL A 139 10.61 -23.49 0.04
C VAL A 139 11.96 -23.86 0.65
N PRO A 140 12.67 -22.92 1.29
CA PRO A 140 13.90 -23.23 1.98
C PRO A 140 13.59 -24.14 3.17
N GLU A 141 14.50 -25.07 3.45
CA GLU A 141 14.51 -25.74 4.75
C GLU A 141 14.92 -24.71 5.80
N VAL A 142 14.05 -24.50 6.79
CA VAL A 142 14.30 -23.61 7.92
C VAL A 142 14.68 -24.49 9.11
N ASP A 143 15.80 -24.14 9.75
CA ASP A 143 16.16 -24.75 11.02
C ASP A 143 15.17 -24.26 12.09
N GLY A 144 14.47 -25.21 12.72
CA GLY A 144 13.51 -24.91 13.77
C GLY A 144 14.14 -24.19 14.96
N GLY A 145 15.46 -24.28 15.13
CA GLY A 145 16.17 -23.66 16.24
C GLY A 145 15.94 -24.40 17.56
N ASP A 146 16.50 -23.79 18.62
CA ASP A 146 16.43 -24.29 19.99
C ASP A 146 15.47 -23.39 20.78
N GLY A 147 14.48 -23.98 21.46
CA GLY A 147 13.49 -23.20 22.19
C GLY A 147 12.16 -23.95 22.35
N LEU A 148 11.26 -23.31 23.09
CA LEU A 148 9.86 -23.72 23.20
C LEU A 148 9.12 -23.44 21.89
N ALA A 149 9.41 -22.30 21.26
CA ALA A 149 8.89 -21.90 19.96
C ALA A 149 9.96 -22.11 18.88
N ARG A 150 9.56 -22.65 17.72
CA ARG A 150 10.49 -22.98 16.63
C ARG A 150 10.21 -22.15 15.39
N ASN A 151 11.26 -21.93 14.60
CA ASN A 151 11.13 -21.16 13.37
C ASN A 151 10.26 -21.88 12.34
N ASP A 152 9.52 -21.09 11.58
CA ASP A 152 8.52 -21.54 10.63
C ASP A 152 8.78 -21.00 9.22
N VAL A 153 8.21 -21.69 8.23
CA VAL A 153 8.16 -21.23 6.84
C VAL A 153 6.73 -21.25 6.29
N LEU A 154 6.33 -20.15 5.67
CA LEU A 154 5.02 -20.01 5.04
C LEU A 154 5.13 -19.47 3.63
N THR A 155 4.60 -20.24 2.67
CA THR A 155 4.37 -19.77 1.30
C THR A 155 2.96 -19.20 1.15
N VAL A 156 2.85 -17.99 0.61
CA VAL A 156 1.57 -17.32 0.35
C VAL A 156 1.57 -16.71 -1.04
N GLN A 157 0.47 -16.90 -1.77
CA GLN A 157 0.29 -16.25 -3.06
C GLN A 157 0.00 -14.76 -2.84
N ALA A 158 0.59 -13.89 -3.66
CA ALA A 158 0.22 -12.48 -3.69
C ALA A 158 -1.30 -12.30 -3.80
N TYR A 159 -1.83 -11.23 -3.18
CA TYR A 159 -3.28 -10.95 -3.07
C TYR A 159 -4.11 -11.96 -2.27
N ARG A 160 -3.50 -12.97 -1.66
CA ARG A 160 -4.18 -13.91 -0.76
C ARG A 160 -3.68 -13.72 0.67
N SER A 161 -4.41 -14.27 1.61
CA SER A 161 -3.94 -14.47 2.98
C SER A 161 -3.78 -15.96 3.24
N LYS A 162 -2.95 -16.31 4.21
CA LYS A 162 -2.78 -17.69 4.65
C LYS A 162 -2.63 -17.75 6.15
N LEU A 163 -3.20 -18.79 6.74
CA LEU A 163 -3.08 -19.08 8.16
C LEU A 163 -1.78 -19.85 8.42
N LEU A 164 -0.98 -19.34 9.35
CA LEU A 164 0.14 -20.06 9.94
C LEU A 164 -0.32 -20.71 11.25
N VAL A 165 -0.24 -22.03 11.27
CA VAL A 165 -0.36 -22.86 12.47
C VAL A 165 1.06 -22.95 13.05
N TRP A 166 1.40 -22.01 13.94
CA TRP A 166 2.77 -21.83 14.43
C TRP A 166 3.23 -22.93 15.38
N ASP A 167 2.31 -23.64 16.02
CA ASP A 167 2.58 -24.70 16.98
C ASP A 167 2.70 -26.10 16.35
N SER A 168 2.91 -26.18 15.02
CA SER A 168 2.93 -27.46 14.29
C SER A 168 4.19 -28.28 14.58
N ASN A 169 5.29 -27.57 14.79
CA ASN A 169 6.66 -28.05 14.97
C ASN A 169 7.22 -27.67 16.35
N ASP A 170 6.47 -26.92 17.15
CA ASP A 170 6.88 -26.43 18.46
C ASP A 170 6.80 -27.50 19.54
N GLU A 171 7.50 -27.26 20.66
CA GLU A 171 7.42 -28.14 21.84
C GLU A 171 6.16 -27.89 22.66
N ILE A 172 5.61 -26.69 22.56
CA ILE A 172 4.38 -26.26 23.22
C ILE A 172 3.28 -25.98 22.20
N SER A 173 2.05 -26.33 22.55
CA SER A 173 0.90 -26.12 21.67
C SER A 173 -0.21 -25.30 22.32
N ARG A 174 -1.07 -24.70 21.49
CA ARG A 174 -2.21 -23.92 21.97
C ARG A 174 -3.28 -24.78 22.64
N ASN A 175 -3.44 -26.02 22.17
CA ASN A 175 -4.53 -26.89 22.61
C ASN A 175 -4.17 -27.69 23.86
N ASP A 176 -2.93 -28.18 23.94
CA ASP A 176 -2.51 -29.07 25.02
C ASP A 176 -1.85 -28.29 26.17
N ASP A 177 -1.10 -27.21 25.87
CA ASP A 177 -0.29 -26.47 26.85
C ASP A 177 -0.79 -25.04 27.09
N GLY A 178 -1.90 -24.64 26.46
CA GLY A 178 -2.48 -23.31 26.62
C GLY A 178 -1.59 -22.16 26.13
N ALA A 179 -0.55 -22.46 25.34
CA ALA A 179 0.39 -21.48 24.84
C ALA A 179 -0.29 -20.45 23.94
N LYS A 180 0.18 -19.20 23.96
CA LYS A 180 -0.42 -18.10 23.20
C LYS A 180 0.64 -17.16 22.66
N ILE A 181 0.34 -16.56 21.51
CA ILE A 181 1.16 -15.47 20.97
C ILE A 181 0.81 -14.17 21.69
N ILE A 182 1.82 -13.45 22.14
CA ILE A 182 1.68 -12.18 22.85
C ILE A 182 2.25 -10.98 22.09
N ALA A 183 3.18 -11.20 21.16
CA ALA A 183 3.81 -10.12 20.39
C ALA A 183 4.22 -10.55 18.98
N ILE A 184 4.28 -9.57 18.07
CA ILE A 184 4.84 -9.66 16.71
C ILE A 184 5.85 -8.52 16.54
N ASP A 185 7.08 -8.84 16.15
CA ASP A 185 8.22 -7.91 16.08
C ASP A 185 8.40 -7.08 17.37
N GLY A 186 8.25 -7.74 18.53
CA GLY A 186 8.31 -7.10 19.85
C GLY A 186 7.16 -6.14 20.17
N ARG A 187 6.15 -6.02 19.30
CA ARG A 187 4.93 -5.23 19.54
C ARG A 187 3.83 -6.13 20.06
N PRO A 188 3.16 -5.80 21.18
CA PRO A 188 2.05 -6.60 21.69
C PRO A 188 0.94 -6.75 20.65
N ILE A 189 0.43 -7.97 20.50
CA ILE A 189 -0.69 -8.28 19.59
C ILE A 189 -1.90 -8.76 20.38
N THR A 190 -3.09 -8.39 19.93
CA THR A 190 -4.36 -8.87 20.47
C THR A 190 -5.25 -9.36 19.32
N ARG A 191 -6.42 -9.90 19.65
CA ARG A 191 -7.38 -10.37 18.63
C ARG A 191 -8.06 -9.23 17.88
N ASP A 192 -8.07 -8.03 18.46
CA ASP A 192 -8.73 -6.85 17.92
C ASP A 192 -7.78 -5.93 17.13
N ALA A 193 -6.46 -6.17 17.23
CA ALA A 193 -5.44 -5.34 16.63
C ALA A 193 -4.47 -6.18 15.79
N ASP A 194 -4.37 -5.83 14.53
CA ASP A 194 -3.38 -6.34 13.60
C ASP A 194 -2.07 -5.54 13.66
N ILE A 195 -0.97 -6.20 13.30
CA ILE A 195 0.36 -5.62 13.25
C ILE A 195 0.83 -5.60 11.80
N ASP A 196 1.26 -4.43 11.32
CA ASP A 196 1.96 -4.29 10.04
C ASP A 196 3.46 -4.54 10.24
N SER A 197 3.98 -5.64 9.69
CA SER A 197 5.41 -6.00 9.69
C SER A 197 6.21 -5.26 8.63
N GLY A 198 5.58 -4.34 7.88
CA GLY A 198 6.18 -3.55 6.80
C GLY A 198 5.99 -4.19 5.42
N PHE A 199 5.94 -5.52 5.35
CA PHE A 199 5.66 -6.26 4.10
C PHE A 199 4.31 -6.99 4.13
N ALA A 200 3.78 -7.27 5.32
CA ALA A 200 2.52 -7.98 5.51
C ALA A 200 1.78 -7.49 6.76
N ARG A 201 0.46 -7.62 6.71
CA ARG A 201 -0.42 -7.50 7.87
C ARG A 201 -0.50 -8.86 8.55
N VAL A 202 -0.21 -8.89 9.84
CA VAL A 202 -0.27 -10.09 10.68
C VAL A 202 -1.37 -9.89 11.72
N ALA A 203 -2.35 -10.78 11.73
CA ALA A 203 -3.49 -10.72 12.64
C ALA A 203 -3.67 -12.03 13.41
N LEU A 204 -4.00 -11.94 14.70
CA LEU A 204 -4.29 -13.10 15.52
C LEU A 204 -5.74 -13.54 15.33
N THR A 205 -5.96 -14.81 15.00
CA THR A 205 -7.32 -15.37 14.83
C THR A 205 -7.96 -15.76 16.16
N ASP A 206 -9.26 -16.07 16.15
CA ASP A 206 -9.99 -16.64 17.30
C ASP A 206 -9.39 -17.96 17.82
N LYS A 207 -8.72 -18.72 16.95
CA LYS A 207 -8.04 -19.96 17.35
C LYS A 207 -6.59 -19.74 17.79
N GLY A 208 -6.09 -18.51 17.79
CA GLY A 208 -4.71 -18.21 18.14
C GLY A 208 -3.68 -18.56 17.05
N THR A 209 -4.10 -18.90 15.83
CA THR A 209 -3.19 -18.93 14.65
C THR A 209 -2.93 -17.51 14.17
N LEU A 210 -1.84 -17.33 13.41
CA LEU A 210 -1.57 -16.07 12.71
C LEU A 210 -2.17 -16.09 11.31
N ASN A 211 -2.94 -15.07 10.95
CA ASN A 211 -3.34 -14.80 9.57
C ASN A 211 -2.38 -13.79 8.97
N ILE A 212 -1.66 -14.19 7.93
CA ILE A 212 -0.66 -13.37 7.26
C ILE A 212 -1.22 -12.95 5.91
N GLU A 213 -1.25 -11.63 5.69
CA GLU A 213 -1.76 -10.99 4.49
C GLU A 213 -0.69 -10.04 3.93
N PRO A 214 0.06 -10.45 2.89
CA PRO A 214 1.07 -9.60 2.25
C PRO A 214 0.49 -8.29 1.70
N GLY A 215 1.34 -7.27 1.63
CA GLY A 215 1.01 -5.98 1.03
C GLY A 215 0.54 -6.14 -0.42
N LYS A 216 -0.70 -5.76 -0.69
CA LYS A 216 -1.32 -5.90 -2.03
C LYS A 216 -0.88 -4.83 -3.02
N GLY A 217 -0.23 -3.77 -2.54
CA GLY A 217 0.04 -2.58 -3.33
C GLY A 217 -1.26 -1.92 -3.78
N TRP A 218 -1.17 -1.14 -4.86
CA TRP A 218 -2.30 -0.42 -5.46
C TRP A 218 -2.73 -1.01 -6.80
N GLN A 219 -1.94 -1.89 -7.38
CA GLN A 219 -2.32 -2.58 -8.61
C GLN A 219 -3.47 -3.56 -8.40
N MET A 220 -4.34 -3.67 -9.39
CA MET A 220 -5.39 -4.68 -9.44
C MET A 220 -4.77 -6.06 -9.73
N GLU A 221 -5.27 -7.10 -9.07
CA GLU A 221 -4.89 -8.48 -9.38
C GLU A 221 -5.32 -8.84 -10.80
N SER A 222 -4.43 -9.49 -11.56
CA SER A 222 -4.78 -10.09 -12.86
C SER A 222 -5.81 -11.18 -12.65
N ILE A 223 -6.91 -11.14 -13.40
CA ILE A 223 -7.96 -12.17 -13.38
C ILE A 223 -7.76 -13.27 -14.44
N TRP A 224 -6.65 -13.22 -15.17
CA TRP A 224 -6.25 -14.14 -16.23
C TRP A 224 -4.82 -14.62 -16.07
#